data_AF-A0A8S0Z4W4-F1
#
_entry.id   AF-A0A8S0Z4W4-F1
#
_cell.length_a   1.000
_cell.length_b   1.000
_cell.length_c   1.000
_cell.angle_alpha   90.00
_cell.angle_beta   90.00
_cell.angle_gamma   90.00
#
_symmetry.space_group_name_H-M   'P 1'
#
loop_
_entity.id
_entity.type
_entity.pdbx_description
1 polymer ?
#
loop_
_entity_poly.entity_id
_entity_poly.type
_entity_poly.pdbx_seq_one_letter_code
_entity_poly.pdbx_strand_id
1 'polypeptide(L)'
;MAMCSLDPRTGGTCANIIANKFCSYVVAYVQLILWISAFFILVFNPSSVSNVVQNADTTSMVITGFVSLFCIIISVVLLLGLHKDRRLYVKAYCIYIVVYLVLMALGFFVNIFVQPKKMGFRGFFSMVLSFLMNLFFFFVVRCYYLIKYCNGSNQLVTNQPEV
;
A
#
# COMPACT_ATOMS: atom_id res chain seq x y z
N MET A 1 -16.40 22.92 -7.23
CA MET A 1 -15.11 22.43 -6.67
C MET A 1 -14.38 23.65 -6.13
N ALA A 2 -14.36 23.86 -4.82
CA ALA A 2 -13.59 24.96 -4.24
C ALA A 2 -12.10 24.64 -4.40
N MET A 3 -11.38 25.47 -5.16
CA MET A 3 -9.93 25.46 -5.19
C MET A 3 -9.45 25.79 -3.77
N CYS A 4 -8.63 24.91 -3.17
CA CYS A 4 -7.94 25.23 -1.92
C CYS A 4 -7.16 26.53 -2.10
N SER A 5 -7.26 27.44 -1.14
CA SER A 5 -6.56 28.72 -1.19
C SER A 5 -5.05 28.47 -1.28
N LEU A 6 -4.47 29.06 -2.32
CA LEU A 6 -3.08 28.94 -2.69
C LEU A 6 -2.29 29.96 -1.87
N ASP A 7 -1.73 29.53 -0.75
CA ASP A 7 -0.77 30.36 -0.03
C ASP A 7 0.65 30.03 -0.53
N PRO A 8 1.31 30.92 -1.31
CA PRO A 8 2.63 30.69 -1.89
C PRO A 8 3.74 30.54 -0.83
N ARG A 9 3.46 30.83 0.45
CA ARG A 9 4.40 30.62 1.56
C ARG A 9 4.71 29.16 1.88
N THR A 10 3.95 28.19 1.37
CA THR A 10 4.18 26.76 1.63
C THR A 10 5.13 26.07 0.65
N GLY A 11 5.70 26.79 -0.33
CA GLY A 11 6.74 26.26 -1.24
C GLY A 11 6.28 25.17 -2.22
N GLY A 12 4.99 24.79 -2.21
CA GLY A 12 4.41 23.83 -3.15
C GLY A 12 3.77 24.55 -4.33
N THR A 13 4.30 24.35 -5.54
CA THR A 13 3.60 24.78 -6.77
C THR A 13 2.30 23.97 -6.93
N CYS A 14 1.26 24.55 -7.55
CA CYS A 14 -0.01 23.86 -7.85
C CYS A 14 0.21 22.52 -8.56
N ALA A 15 1.26 22.48 -9.41
CA ALA A 15 1.71 21.30 -10.13
C ALA A 15 2.07 20.16 -9.18
N ASN A 16 2.77 20.43 -8.06
CA ASN A 16 3.18 19.40 -7.11
C ASN A 16 1.98 18.75 -6.39
N ILE A 17 0.96 19.53 -6.04
CA ILE A 17 -0.24 19.00 -5.36
C ILE A 17 -1.04 18.10 -6.31
N ILE A 18 -1.23 18.54 -7.56
CA ILE A 18 -1.95 17.78 -8.59
C ILE A 18 -1.16 16.51 -8.96
N ALA A 19 0.15 16.64 -9.17
CA ALA A 19 1.03 15.51 -9.49
C ALA A 19 1.03 14.45 -8.37
N ASN A 20 1.08 14.88 -7.11
CA ASN A 20 1.09 13.94 -5.99
C ASN A 20 -0.26 13.25 -5.78
N LYS A 21 -1.38 13.96 -6.04
CA LYS A 21 -2.72 13.35 -6.08
C LYS A 21 -2.76 12.28 -7.18
N PHE A 22 -2.37 12.62 -8.41
CA PHE A 22 -2.35 11.68 -9.53
C PHE A 22 -1.45 10.47 -9.26
N CYS A 23 -0.23 10.69 -8.76
CA CYS A 23 0.70 9.62 -8.41
C CYS A 23 0.11 8.68 -7.36
N SER A 24 -0.57 9.21 -6.34
CA SER A 24 -1.22 8.39 -5.32
C SER A 24 -2.39 7.56 -5.86
N TYR A 25 -3.15 8.09 -6.84
CA TYR A 25 -4.18 7.32 -7.54
C TYR A 25 -3.56 6.18 -8.36
N VAL A 26 -2.53 6.48 -9.15
CA VAL A 26 -1.83 5.47 -9.96
C VAL A 26 -1.29 4.36 -9.06
N VAL A 27 -0.64 4.72 -7.95
CA VAL A 27 -0.13 3.75 -6.96
C VAL A 27 -1.26 2.91 -6.37
N ALA A 28 -2.39 3.51 -5.99
CA ALA A 28 -3.53 2.76 -5.45
C ALA A 28 -4.09 1.74 -6.45
N TYR A 29 -4.21 2.12 -7.73
CA TYR A 29 -4.65 1.22 -8.79
C TYR A 29 -3.65 0.11 -9.08
N VAL A 30 -2.36 0.43 -9.20
CA VAL A 30 -1.30 -0.55 -9.42
C VAL A 30 -1.27 -1.56 -8.27
N GLN A 31 -1.35 -1.08 -7.03
CA GLN A 31 -1.39 -1.96 -5.85
C GLN A 31 -2.62 -2.88 -5.87
N LEU A 32 -3.80 -2.36 -6.23
CA LEU A 32 -5.01 -3.17 -6.36
C LEU A 32 -4.85 -4.28 -7.42
N ILE A 33 -4.31 -3.94 -8.60
CA ILE A 33 -4.07 -4.89 -9.69
C ILE A 33 -3.06 -5.96 -9.28
N LEU A 34 -2.00 -5.60 -8.55
CA LEU A 34 -1.01 -6.56 -8.04
C LEU A 34 -1.66 -7.55 -7.06
N TRP A 35 -2.53 -7.10 -6.16
CA TRP A 35 -3.22 -8.00 -5.24
C TRP A 35 -4.24 -8.90 -5.93
N ILE A 36 -4.99 -8.37 -6.90
CA ILE A 36 -5.94 -9.17 -7.70
C ILE A 36 -5.18 -10.23 -8.51
N SER A 37 -4.10 -9.85 -9.21
CA SER A 37 -3.30 -10.81 -9.98
C SER A 37 -2.66 -11.88 -9.09
N ALA A 38 -2.15 -11.51 -7.92
CA ALA A 38 -1.64 -12.47 -6.94
C ALA A 38 -2.71 -13.46 -6.47
N PHE A 39 -3.94 -12.99 -6.22
CA PHE A 39 -5.07 -13.84 -5.86
C PHE A 39 -5.45 -14.80 -7.00
N PHE A 40 -5.53 -14.30 -8.24
CA PHE A 40 -5.80 -15.13 -9.41
C PHE A 40 -4.75 -16.21 -9.62
N ILE A 41 -3.46 -15.88 -9.48
CA ILE A 41 -2.38 -16.87 -9.56
C ILE A 41 -2.53 -17.93 -8.46
N LEU A 42 -2.89 -17.55 -7.24
CA LEU A 42 -3.07 -18.48 -6.14
C LEU A 42 -4.24 -19.46 -6.37
N VAL A 43 -5.35 -18.97 -6.93
CA VAL A 43 -6.58 -19.77 -7.12
C VAL A 43 -6.52 -20.62 -8.39
N PHE A 44 -6.00 -20.08 -9.50
CA PHE A 44 -6.14 -20.68 -10.83
C PHE A 44 -4.87 -21.35 -11.35
N ASN A 45 -3.74 -21.28 -10.63
CA ASN A 45 -2.53 -21.95 -11.09
C ASN A 45 -2.57 -23.45 -10.75
N PRO A 46 -2.65 -24.36 -11.75
CA PRO A 46 -2.75 -25.79 -11.52
C PRO A 46 -1.52 -26.35 -10.78
N SER A 47 -0.35 -25.74 -10.95
CA SER A 47 0.88 -26.11 -10.24
C SER A 47 0.83 -25.77 -8.75
N SER A 48 0.07 -24.73 -8.36
CA SER A 48 -0.14 -24.38 -6.96
C SER A 48 -1.08 -25.38 -6.29
N VAL A 49 -2.13 -25.80 -6.99
CA VAL A 49 -3.09 -26.80 -6.49
C VAL A 49 -2.45 -28.19 -6.40
N SER A 50 -1.66 -28.60 -7.40
CA SER A 50 -1.02 -29.92 -7.41
C SER A 50 0.00 -30.09 -6.28
N ASN A 51 0.80 -29.05 -5.99
CA ASN A 51 1.78 -29.09 -4.90
C ASN A 51 1.12 -29.13 -3.51
N VAL A 52 -0.03 -28.48 -3.34
CA VAL A 52 -0.78 -28.48 -2.08
C VAL A 52 -1.41 -29.84 -1.81
N VAL A 53 -1.99 -30.47 -2.85
CA VAL A 53 -2.57 -31.82 -2.75
C VAL A 53 -1.48 -32.86 -2.47
N GLN A 54 -0.29 -32.72 -3.06
CA GLN A 54 0.83 -33.65 -2.84
C GLN A 54 1.50 -33.48 -1.48
N ASN A 55 1.60 -32.26 -0.94
CA ASN A 55 2.31 -31.98 0.32
C ASN A 55 1.39 -31.86 1.55
N ALA A 56 0.07 -32.06 1.40
CA ALA A 56 -0.94 -31.83 2.44
C ALA A 56 -0.90 -30.41 3.07
N ASP A 57 -0.30 -29.44 2.38
CA ASP A 57 -0.06 -28.07 2.86
C ASP A 57 -1.26 -27.13 2.59
N THR A 58 -2.48 -27.66 2.69
CA THR A 58 -3.74 -26.94 2.41
C THR A 58 -3.92 -25.72 3.32
N THR A 59 -3.41 -25.80 4.55
CA THR A 59 -3.49 -24.71 5.54
C THR A 59 -2.76 -23.46 5.07
N SER A 60 -1.58 -23.60 4.46
CA SER A 60 -0.78 -22.45 4.00
C SER A 60 -1.43 -21.70 2.84
N MET A 61 -2.07 -22.43 1.92
CA MET A 61 -2.79 -21.87 0.78
C MET A 61 -4.04 -21.12 1.23
N VAL A 62 -4.81 -21.69 2.15
CA VAL A 62 -6.02 -21.06 2.71
C VAL A 62 -5.66 -19.77 3.44
N ILE A 63 -4.64 -19.80 4.31
CA ILE A 63 -4.18 -18.60 5.02
C ILE A 63 -3.73 -17.52 4.03
N THR A 64 -2.94 -17.88 3.03
CA THR A 64 -2.45 -16.92 2.01
C THR A 64 -3.61 -16.35 1.19
N GLY A 65 -4.62 -17.17 0.88
CA GLY A 65 -5.86 -16.73 0.23
C GLY A 65 -6.61 -15.68 1.06
N PHE A 66 -6.83 -15.93 2.35
CA PHE A 66 -7.48 -14.95 3.23
C PHE A 66 -6.69 -13.65 3.36
N VAL A 67 -5.36 -13.73 3.51
CA VAL A 67 -4.49 -12.55 3.57
C VAL A 67 -4.62 -11.73 2.28
N SER A 68 -4.54 -12.37 1.11
CA SER A 68 -4.64 -11.66 -0.17
C SER A 68 -6.01 -10.99 -0.38
N LEU A 69 -7.12 -11.63 0.00
CA LEU A 69 -8.46 -11.02 -0.02
C LEU A 69 -8.54 -9.79 0.90
N PHE A 70 -7.98 -9.89 2.11
CA PHE A 70 -7.92 -8.77 3.03
C PHE A 70 -7.11 -7.59 2.44
N CYS A 71 -5.99 -7.88 1.78
CA CYS A 71 -5.19 -6.86 1.09
C CYS A 71 -5.95 -6.18 -0.06
N ILE A 72 -6.77 -6.92 -0.81
CA ILE A 72 -7.64 -6.35 -1.86
C ILE A 72 -8.65 -5.38 -1.24
N ILE A 73 -9.33 -5.78 -0.16
CA ILE A 73 -10.31 -4.93 0.54
C ILE A 73 -9.66 -3.62 1.00
N ILE A 74 -8.48 -3.70 1.63
CA ILE A 74 -7.78 -2.51 2.10
C ILE A 74 -7.30 -1.63 0.94
N SER A 75 -6.92 -2.21 -0.19
CA SER A 75 -6.55 -1.46 -1.42
C SER A 75 -7.76 -0.72 -2.00
N VAL A 76 -8.96 -1.33 -1.97
CA VAL A 76 -10.22 -0.66 -2.35
C VAL A 76 -10.55 0.47 -1.36
N VAL A 77 -10.36 0.26 -0.05
CA VAL A 77 -10.56 1.30 0.97
C VAL A 77 -9.64 2.50 0.73
N LEU A 78 -8.38 2.27 0.34
CA LEU A 78 -7.47 3.34 -0.07
C LEU A 78 -8.05 4.10 -1.27
N LEU A 79 -8.47 3.40 -2.31
CA LEU A 79 -9.02 4.00 -3.53
C LEU A 79 -10.26 4.85 -3.23
N LEU A 80 -11.17 4.33 -2.40
CA LEU A 80 -12.34 5.07 -1.91
C LEU A 80 -11.95 6.26 -1.04
N GLY A 81 -10.91 6.11 -0.23
CA GLY A 81 -10.33 7.18 0.58
C GLY A 81 -9.78 8.33 -0.26
N LEU A 82 -9.10 8.01 -1.37
CA LEU A 82 -8.63 9.00 -2.34
C LEU A 82 -9.78 9.61 -3.13
N HIS A 83 -10.79 8.82 -3.54
CA HIS A 83 -11.92 9.29 -4.33
C HIS A 83 -12.86 10.22 -3.55
N LYS A 84 -13.20 9.84 -2.32
CA LYS A 84 -14.07 10.65 -1.44
C LYS A 84 -13.30 11.68 -0.62
N ASP A 85 -11.98 11.78 -0.78
CA ASP A 85 -11.10 12.69 -0.04
C ASP A 85 -11.29 12.62 1.50
N ARG A 86 -11.54 11.40 2.00
CA ARG A 86 -11.83 11.14 3.41
C ARG A 86 -10.55 10.72 4.13
N ARG A 87 -10.04 11.62 4.98
CA ARG A 87 -8.79 11.44 5.75
C ARG A 87 -8.69 10.13 6.55
N LEU A 88 -9.82 9.63 7.03
CA LEU A 88 -9.87 8.46 7.90
C LEU A 88 -9.46 7.17 7.17
N TYR A 89 -9.90 6.97 5.93
CA TYR A 89 -9.54 5.79 5.15
C TYR A 89 -8.07 5.79 4.72
N VAL A 90 -7.53 6.97 4.35
CA VAL A 90 -6.11 7.11 4.01
C VAL A 90 -5.23 6.84 5.24
N LYS A 91 -5.63 7.36 6.42
CA LYS A 91 -4.92 7.08 7.68
C LYS A 91 -4.95 5.59 8.04
N ALA A 92 -6.10 4.94 7.90
CA ALA A 92 -6.24 3.50 8.15
C ALA A 92 -5.33 2.68 7.23
N TYR A 93 -5.27 3.02 5.94
CA TYR A 93 -4.34 2.39 4.99
C TYR A 93 -2.88 2.59 5.40
N CYS A 94 -2.48 3.80 5.79
CA CYS A 94 -1.11 4.07 6.24
C CYS A 94 -0.71 3.22 7.46
N ILE A 95 -1.63 2.97 8.39
CA ILE A 95 -1.36 2.10 9.54
C ILE A 95 -1.22 0.65 9.07
N TYR A 96 -2.15 0.19 8.22
CA TYR A 96 -2.12 -1.16 7.67
C TYR A 96 -0.81 -1.47 6.94
N ILE A 97 -0.35 -0.59 6.05
CA ILE A 97 0.86 -0.85 5.25
C ILE A 97 2.13 -0.88 6.11
N VAL A 98 2.18 -0.12 7.20
CA VAL A 98 3.28 -0.20 8.18
C VAL A 98 3.27 -1.55 8.89
N VAL A 99 2.12 -2.01 9.37
CA VAL A 99 1.99 -3.34 9.99
C VAL A 99 2.38 -4.44 8.99
N TYR A 100 1.93 -4.32 7.75
CA TYR A 100 2.25 -5.26 6.68
C TYR A 100 3.76 -5.29 6.36
N LEU A 101 4.42 -4.14 6.30
CA LEU A 101 5.88 -4.06 6.10
C LEU A 101 6.66 -4.71 7.25
N VAL A 102 6.22 -4.52 8.50
CA VAL A 102 6.84 -5.18 9.67
C VAL A 102 6.69 -6.69 9.58
N LEU A 103 5.49 -7.19 9.28
CA LEU A 103 5.25 -8.63 9.10
C LEU A 103 6.08 -9.20 7.93
N MET A 104 6.21 -8.45 6.83
CA MET A 104 7.05 -8.86 5.70
C MET A 104 8.53 -8.92 6.08
N ALA A 105 9.03 -7.96 6.85
CA ALA A 105 10.40 -7.97 7.35
C ALA A 105 10.66 -9.17 8.27
N LEU A 106 9.75 -9.47 9.19
CA LEU A 106 9.83 -10.66 10.05
C LEU A 106 9.83 -11.95 9.21
N GLY A 107 8.93 -12.06 8.24
CA GLY A 107 8.86 -13.19 7.33
C GLY A 107 10.14 -13.36 6.48
N PHE A 108 10.78 -12.25 6.11
CA PHE A 108 12.07 -12.27 5.41
C PHE A 108 13.18 -12.86 6.29
N PHE A 109 13.30 -12.41 7.55
CA PHE A 109 14.29 -12.97 8.49
C PHE A 109 14.03 -14.45 8.75
N VAL A 110 12.77 -14.84 8.99
CA VAL A 110 12.40 -16.25 9.19
C VAL A 110 12.81 -17.10 7.98
N ASN A 111 12.57 -16.63 6.76
CA ASN A 111 12.95 -17.38 5.56
C ASN A 111 14.48 -17.55 5.42
N ILE A 112 15.25 -16.51 5.75
CA ILE A 112 16.72 -16.57 5.72
C ILE A 112 17.26 -17.59 6.74
N PHE A 113 16.76 -17.56 7.97
CA PHE A 113 17.31 -18.38 9.05
C PHE A 113 16.77 -19.81 9.08
N VAL A 114 15.50 -20.02 8.69
CA VAL A 114 14.84 -21.33 8.81
C VAL A 114 15.04 -22.18 7.56
N GLN A 115 15.12 -21.59 6.36
CA GLN A 115 15.15 -22.35 5.10
C GLN A 115 16.17 -21.82 4.07
N PRO A 116 17.46 -21.69 4.43
CA PRO A 116 18.47 -21.13 3.53
C PRO A 116 18.65 -21.93 2.23
N LYS A 117 18.39 -23.24 2.25
CA LYS A 117 18.52 -24.13 1.08
C LYS A 117 17.38 -23.98 0.05
N LYS A 118 16.21 -23.46 0.48
CA LYS A 118 15.04 -23.27 -0.40
C LYS A 118 14.99 -21.88 -1.02
N MET A 119 15.64 -20.91 -0.38
CA MET A 119 15.69 -19.53 -0.86
C MET A 119 16.84 -19.35 -1.87
N GLY A 120 16.59 -19.76 -3.11
CA GLY A 120 17.53 -19.48 -4.21
C GLY A 120 17.71 -17.97 -4.45
N PHE A 121 18.77 -17.58 -5.15
CA PHE A 121 19.10 -16.18 -5.47
C PHE A 121 17.92 -15.42 -6.09
N ARG A 122 17.20 -16.06 -7.01
CA ARG A 122 15.99 -15.50 -7.64
C ARG A 122 14.89 -15.18 -6.62
N GLY A 123 14.66 -16.05 -5.65
CA GLY A 123 13.65 -15.86 -4.60
C GLY A 123 14.04 -14.72 -3.66
N PHE A 124 15.31 -14.64 -3.29
CA PHE A 124 15.85 -13.55 -2.48
C PHE A 124 15.65 -12.18 -3.13
N PHE A 125 16.08 -12.02 -4.38
CA PHE A 125 15.92 -10.76 -5.12
C PHE A 125 14.44 -10.40 -5.31
N SER A 126 13.59 -11.38 -5.62
CA SER A 126 12.15 -11.15 -5.74
C SER A 126 11.54 -10.63 -4.44
N MET A 127 11.97 -11.15 -3.28
CA MET A 127 11.45 -10.74 -1.98
C MET A 127 11.93 -9.34 -1.60
N VAL A 128 13.21 -9.03 -1.83
CA VAL A 128 13.77 -7.69 -1.60
C VAL A 128 13.11 -6.65 -2.50
N LEU A 129 12.90 -6.97 -3.79
CA LEU A 129 12.23 -6.07 -4.73
C LEU A 129 10.78 -5.82 -4.31
N SER A 130 10.06 -6.86 -3.88
CA SER A 130 8.70 -6.73 -3.36
C SER A 130 8.65 -5.84 -2.12
N PHE A 131 9.60 -5.99 -1.20
CA PHE A 131 9.72 -5.13 -0.03
C PHE A 131 9.96 -3.66 -0.41
N LEU A 132 10.90 -3.41 -1.32
CA LEU A 132 11.21 -2.06 -1.83
C LEU A 132 10.01 -1.42 -2.53
N MET A 133 9.26 -2.17 -3.33
CA MET A 133 8.05 -1.65 -4.00
C MET A 133 6.95 -1.27 -3.00
N ASN A 134 6.70 -2.10 -1.99
CA ASN A 134 5.72 -1.77 -0.95
C ASN A 134 6.15 -0.55 -0.10
N LEU A 135 7.45 -0.41 0.15
CA LEU A 135 8.03 0.73 0.84
C LEU A 135 7.91 2.01 0.00
N PHE A 136 8.17 1.94 -1.31
CA PHE A 136 7.94 3.04 -2.25
C PHE A 136 6.47 3.48 -2.24
N PHE A 137 5.51 2.54 -2.32
CA PHE A 137 4.08 2.87 -2.26
C PHE A 137 3.68 3.54 -0.96
N PHE A 138 4.23 3.09 0.17
CA PHE A 138 4.03 3.74 1.46
C PHE A 138 4.50 5.21 1.43
N PHE A 139 5.70 5.48 0.92
CA PHE A 139 6.23 6.84 0.84
C PHE A 139 5.36 7.74 -0.02
N VAL A 140 4.92 7.29 -1.20
CA VAL A 140 4.05 8.09 -2.09
C VAL A 140 2.74 8.46 -1.38
N VAL A 141 2.04 7.48 -0.79
CA VAL A 141 0.76 7.72 -0.09
C VAL A 141 0.97 8.62 1.14
N ARG A 142 2.08 8.44 1.87
CA ARG A 142 2.42 9.25 3.04
C ARG A 142 2.73 10.70 2.67
N CYS A 143 3.49 10.93 1.61
CA CYS A 143 3.79 12.26 1.10
C CYS A 143 2.50 13.00 0.71
N TYR A 144 1.57 12.32 0.03
CA TYR A 144 0.23 12.87 -0.26
C TYR A 144 -0.57 13.20 1.00
N TYR A 145 -0.58 12.29 1.98
CA TYR A 145 -1.28 12.52 3.24
C TYR A 145 -0.77 13.76 3.96
N LEU A 146 0.56 13.93 4.06
CA LEU A 146 1.16 15.09 4.74
C LEU A 146 0.86 16.41 4.02
N ILE A 147 1.05 16.45 2.70
CA ILE A 147 0.81 17.67 1.90
C ILE A 147 -0.66 18.08 1.96
N LYS A 148 -1.60 17.13 1.88
CA LYS A 148 -3.03 17.47 1.83
C LYS A 148 -3.63 17.78 3.19
N TYR A 149 -3.30 17.01 4.22
CA TYR A 149 -4.00 17.09 5.51
C TYR A 149 -3.23 17.86 6.59
N CYS A 150 -1.89 17.94 6.51
CA CYS A 150 -1.09 18.69 7.48
C CYS A 150 -0.91 20.16 7.06
N ASN A 151 -0.68 20.45 5.78
CA ASN A 151 -0.66 21.85 5.32
C ASN A 151 -2.06 22.46 5.22
N GLY A 152 -3.08 21.67 4.87
CA GLY A 152 -4.46 22.16 4.76
C GLY A 152 -5.09 22.55 6.11
N SER A 153 -4.62 21.99 7.23
CA SER A 153 -5.10 22.35 8.57
C SER A 153 -4.50 23.66 9.08
N ASN A 154 -3.25 23.99 8.70
CA ASN A 154 -2.63 25.26 9.06
C ASN A 154 -3.29 26.47 8.37
N GLN A 155 -3.89 26.29 7.18
CA GLN A 155 -4.59 27.37 6.47
C GLN A 155 -5.97 27.73 7.03
N LEU A 156 -6.61 26.83 7.81
CA LEU A 156 -7.90 27.10 8.44
C LEU A 156 -7.76 27.88 9.75
N VAL A 157 -6.60 27.81 10.41
CA VAL A 157 -6.33 28.52 11.67
C VAL A 157 -5.95 29.99 11.42
N THR A 158 -5.30 30.31 10.31
CA THR A 158 -4.92 31.69 9.94
C THR A 158 -6.05 32.51 9.29
N ASN A 159 -7.20 31.91 9.01
CA ASN A 159 -8.37 32.61 8.45
C ASN A 159 -9.53 32.73 9.46
N GLN A 160 -9.25 32.68 10.76
CA GLN A 160 -10.21 33.24 11.72
C GLN A 160 -10.06 34.77 11.69
N PRO A 161 -11.10 35.53 11.29
CA PRO A 161 -11.09 36.96 11.51
C PRO A 161 -10.97 37.20 13.01
N GLU A 162 -9.94 37.94 13.42
CA GLU A 162 -9.90 38.56 14.74
C GLU A 162 -11.18 39.41 14.87
N VAL A 163 -12.03 39.03 15.83
CA VAL A 163 -13.22 39.80 16.23
C VAL A 163 -12.77 40.95 17.11
#